data_AF-A0A353B6L3-F1
#
_entry.id   AF-A0A353B6L3-F1
#
_cell.length_a   1.000
_cell.length_b   1.000
_cell.length_c   1.000
_cell.angle_alpha   90.00
_cell.angle_beta   90.00
_cell.angle_gamma   90.00
#
_symmetry.space_group_name_H-M   'P 1'
#
loop_
_entity.id
_entity.type
_entity.pdbx_description
1 polymer ?
#
loop_
_entity_poly.entity_id
_entity_poly.type
_entity_poly.pdbx_seq_one_letter_code
_entity_poly.pdbx_strand_id
1 'polypeptide(L)'
;MLENEIRDIASRMRHAWERIKQLDESYKDFPANYCSAASNCMAAYFHDLGCRVEYKKGHCPVREDGVHDWLLVDGYVVDITADQYRDLVDTAVIVAEHSTWHASLRPEEVPICNIETRAAEIKSRAYPELYRKLLSYL
;
A
#
# COMPACT_ATOMS: atom_id res chain seq x y z
N MET A 1 5.40 15.86 4.25
CA MET A 1 3.94 15.91 4.43
C MET A 1 3.63 15.62 5.90
N LEU A 2 2.58 16.20 6.48
CA LEU A 2 2.19 15.92 7.88
C LEU A 2 1.44 14.58 7.99
N GLU A 3 1.47 13.95 9.17
CA GLU A 3 0.80 12.65 9.41
C GLU A 3 -0.68 12.66 9.01
N ASN A 4 -1.42 13.71 9.39
CA ASN A 4 -2.86 13.81 9.09
C ASN A 4 -3.14 13.90 7.59
N GLU A 5 -2.26 14.54 6.81
CA GLU A 5 -2.39 14.62 5.35
C GLU A 5 -2.11 13.26 4.71
N ILE A 6 -1.06 12.56 5.17
CA ILE A 6 -0.74 11.19 4.73
C ILE A 6 -1.90 10.25 5.05
N ARG A 7 -2.48 10.36 6.24
CA ARG A 7 -3.63 9.56 6.68
C ARG A 7 -4.87 9.83 5.83
N ASP A 8 -5.19 11.09 5.56
CA ASP A 8 -6.31 11.45 4.67
C ASP A 8 -6.14 10.83 3.27
N ILE A 9 -4.94 10.95 2.68
CA ILE A 9 -4.63 10.35 1.38
C ILE A 9 -4.74 8.83 1.42
N ALA A 10 -4.16 8.17 2.43
CA ALA A 10 -4.23 6.72 2.59
C ALA A 10 -5.68 6.24 2.76
N SER A 11 -6.49 6.97 3.54
CA SER A 11 -7.91 6.67 3.71
C SER A 11 -8.70 6.83 2.40
N ARG A 12 -8.46 7.89 1.63
CA ARG A 12 -9.07 8.05 0.29
C ARG A 12 -8.67 6.94 -0.66
N MET A 13 -7.39 6.55 -0.66
CA MET A 13 -6.90 5.42 -1.45
C MET A 13 -7.59 4.11 -1.04
N ARG A 14 -7.73 3.83 0.26
CA ARG A 14 -8.48 2.67 0.75
C ARG A 14 -9.93 2.69 0.27
N HIS A 15 -10.61 3.82 0.38
CA HIS A 15 -11.99 3.95 -0.09
C HIS A 15 -12.12 3.76 -1.61
N ALA A 16 -11.16 4.24 -2.40
CA ALA A 16 -11.12 4.01 -3.84
C ALA A 16 -11.03 2.51 -4.16
N TRP A 17 -10.17 1.76 -3.47
CA TRP A 17 -10.09 0.31 -3.59
C TRP A 17 -11.40 -0.40 -3.21
N GLU A 18 -12.00 -0.05 -2.07
CA GLU A 18 -13.28 -0.64 -1.63
C GLU A 18 -14.41 -0.34 -2.63
N ARG A 19 -14.41 0.85 -3.25
CA ARG A 19 -15.39 1.19 -4.29
C ARG A 19 -15.15 0.39 -5.57
N ILE A 20 -13.90 0.21 -5.98
CA ILE A 20 -13.54 -0.62 -7.13
C ILE A 20 -14.00 -2.07 -6.90
N LYS A 21 -13.74 -2.61 -5.71
CA LYS A 21 -14.18 -3.94 -5.27
C LYS A 21 -15.69 -4.14 -5.41
N GLN A 22 -16.50 -3.13 -5.09
CA GLN A 22 -17.97 -3.19 -5.22
C GLN A 22 -18.46 -3.19 -6.68
N LEU A 23 -17.65 -2.68 -7.61
CA LEU A 23 -18.04 -2.46 -9.00
C LEU A 23 -17.43 -3.46 -9.98
N ASP A 24 -16.43 -4.22 -9.54
CA ASP A 24 -15.63 -5.08 -10.41
C ASP A 24 -15.17 -6.32 -9.63
N GLU A 25 -15.76 -7.46 -10.00
CA GLU A 25 -15.52 -8.78 -9.41
C GLU A 25 -14.04 -9.20 -9.45
N SER A 26 -13.24 -8.61 -10.34
CA SER A 26 -11.80 -8.85 -10.40
C SER A 26 -11.06 -8.35 -9.16
N TYR A 27 -11.71 -7.60 -8.27
CA TYR A 27 -11.14 -7.03 -7.04
C TYR A 27 -11.90 -7.44 -5.77
N LYS A 28 -12.80 -8.44 -5.87
CA LYS A 28 -13.67 -8.88 -4.75
C LYS A 28 -12.90 -9.31 -3.49
N ASP A 29 -11.67 -9.79 -3.67
CA ASP A 29 -10.85 -10.32 -2.57
C ASP A 29 -10.05 -9.23 -1.85
N PHE A 30 -10.05 -7.99 -2.34
CA PHE A 30 -9.39 -6.87 -1.65
C PHE A 30 -9.89 -6.75 -0.18
N PRO A 31 -8.98 -6.61 0.81
CA PRO A 31 -7.53 -6.35 0.70
C PRO A 31 -6.63 -7.58 0.50
N ALA A 32 -7.15 -8.80 0.62
CA ALA A 32 -6.36 -10.02 0.53
C ALA A 32 -5.74 -10.21 -0.86
N ASN A 33 -4.44 -10.48 -0.91
CA ASN A 33 -3.63 -10.63 -2.14
C ASN A 33 -3.41 -9.33 -2.94
N TYR A 34 -3.81 -8.17 -2.42
CA TYR A 34 -3.62 -6.88 -3.11
C TYR A 34 -2.58 -5.97 -2.47
N CYS A 35 -1.90 -6.38 -1.39
CA CYS A 35 -0.87 -5.56 -0.72
C CYS A 35 0.17 -5.03 -1.71
N SER A 36 0.69 -5.85 -2.62
CA SER A 36 1.65 -5.38 -3.63
C SER A 36 1.07 -4.35 -4.59
N ALA A 37 -0.10 -4.62 -5.18
CA ALA A 37 -0.73 -3.71 -6.14
C ALA A 37 -1.15 -2.39 -5.48
N ALA A 38 -1.71 -2.46 -4.27
CA ALA A 38 -2.13 -1.33 -3.47
C ALA A 38 -0.93 -0.46 -3.06
N SER A 39 0.12 -1.06 -2.51
CA SER A 39 1.35 -0.35 -2.12
C SER A 39 2.06 0.27 -3.32
N ASN A 40 2.11 -0.42 -4.47
CA ASN A 40 2.66 0.15 -5.70
C ASN A 40 1.85 1.37 -6.19
N CYS A 41 0.52 1.24 -6.36
CA CYS A 41 -0.31 2.36 -6.80
C CYS A 41 -0.22 3.55 -5.83
N MET A 42 -0.25 3.29 -4.52
CA MET A 42 -0.11 4.32 -3.50
C MET A 42 1.27 4.98 -3.51
N ALA A 43 2.35 4.22 -3.77
CA ALA A 43 3.70 4.75 -3.89
C ALA A 43 3.83 5.71 -5.08
N ALA A 44 3.26 5.36 -6.24
CA ALA A 44 3.24 6.23 -7.41
C ALA A 44 2.47 7.53 -7.14
N TYR A 45 1.37 7.46 -6.38
CA TYR A 45 0.58 8.64 -6.03
C TYR A 45 1.31 9.56 -5.05
N PHE A 46 1.88 9.03 -3.97
CA PHE A 46 2.67 9.84 -3.02
C PHE A 46 3.92 10.44 -3.67
N HIS A 47 4.55 9.72 -4.60
CA HIS A 47 5.65 10.25 -5.41
C HIS A 47 5.20 11.47 -6.24
N ASP A 48 4.01 11.42 -6.86
CA ASP A 48 3.47 12.54 -7.64
C ASP A 48 3.15 13.77 -6.78
N LEU A 49 2.88 13.55 -5.49
CA LEU A 49 2.72 14.60 -4.50
C LEU A 49 4.07 15.13 -3.94
N GLY A 50 5.20 14.62 -4.43
CA GLY A 50 6.55 15.04 -4.02
C GLY A 50 7.02 14.47 -2.68
N CYS A 51 6.39 13.41 -2.17
CA CYS A 51 6.80 12.77 -0.92
C CYS A 51 8.01 11.85 -1.11
N ARG A 52 8.83 11.69 -0.07
CA ARG A 52 9.84 10.63 -0.04
C ARG A 52 9.16 9.30 0.27
N VAL A 53 9.22 8.36 -0.66
CA VAL A 53 8.58 7.04 -0.53
C VAL A 53 9.63 5.94 -0.57
N GLU A 54 9.56 5.03 0.39
CA GLU A 54 10.28 3.76 0.38
C GLU A 54 9.29 2.61 0.34
N TYR A 55 9.48 1.69 -0.60
CA TYR A 55 8.72 0.46 -0.65
C TYR A 55 9.32 -0.56 0.33
N LYS A 56 8.48 -1.22 1.12
CA LYS A 56 8.89 -2.24 2.09
C LYS A 56 8.14 -3.54 1.86
N LYS A 57 8.81 -4.64 2.16
CA LYS A 57 8.27 -6.00 2.03
C LYS A 57 8.77 -6.85 3.19
N GLY A 58 7.96 -7.79 3.64
CA GLY A 58 8.34 -8.70 4.71
C GLY A 58 7.42 -9.91 4.83
N HIS A 59 7.87 -10.89 5.62
CA HIS A 59 7.17 -12.14 5.85
C HIS A 59 6.56 -12.16 7.26
N CYS A 60 5.26 -12.45 7.32
CA CYS A 60 4.54 -12.72 8.55
C CYS A 60 5.08 -14.02 9.19
N PRO A 61 5.56 -13.98 10.45
CA PRO A 61 6.20 -15.14 11.07
C PRO A 61 5.23 -16.30 11.34
N VAL A 62 3.93 -16.02 11.43
CA VAL A 62 2.87 -16.99 11.77
C VAL A 62 2.06 -17.47 10.56
N ARG A 63 2.40 -17.03 9.35
CA ARG A 63 1.78 -17.44 8.08
C ARG A 63 2.88 -17.82 7.09
N GLU A 64 2.97 -19.10 6.73
CA GLU A 64 4.05 -19.64 5.88
C GLU A 64 4.17 -18.90 4.53
N ASP A 65 3.04 -18.59 3.89
CA ASP A 65 2.98 -17.79 2.65
C ASP A 65 2.66 -16.31 2.88
N GLY A 66 2.81 -15.82 4.12
CA GLY A 66 2.35 -14.49 4.53
C GLY A 66 3.29 -13.35 4.13
N VAL A 67 3.50 -13.15 2.84
CA VAL A 67 4.23 -11.99 2.32
C VAL A 67 3.34 -10.75 2.38
N HIS A 68 3.90 -9.63 2.83
CA HIS A 68 3.20 -8.37 2.96
C HIS A 68 4.03 -7.19 2.45
N ASP A 69 3.37 -6.26 1.76
CA ASP A 69 3.98 -5.07 1.18
C ASP A 69 3.34 -3.79 1.76
N TRP A 70 4.17 -2.82 2.15
CA TRP A 70 3.73 -1.53 2.69
C TRP A 70 4.69 -0.41 2.29
N LEU A 71 4.39 0.83 2.70
CA LEU A 71 5.23 2.00 2.41
C LEU A 71 5.77 2.65 3.67
N LEU A 72 6.94 3.30 3.52
CA LEU A 72 7.39 4.37 4.40
C LEU A 72 7.29 5.68 3.62
N VAL A 73 6.44 6.60 4.05
CA VAL A 73 6.20 7.91 3.41
C VAL A 73 6.59 9.01 4.38
N ASP A 74 7.61 9.79 4.03
CA ASP A 74 8.14 10.87 4.87
C ASP A 74 8.43 10.46 6.33
N GLY A 75 8.80 9.19 6.55
CA GLY A 75 9.09 8.63 7.87
C GLY A 75 7.91 7.94 8.58
N TYR A 76 6.72 7.95 7.99
CA TYR A 76 5.54 7.25 8.51
C TYR A 76 5.33 5.92 7.78
N VAL A 77 5.07 4.87 8.53
CA VAL A 77 4.55 3.60 8.01
C VAL A 77 3.14 3.86 7.48
N VAL A 78 2.89 3.48 6.22
CA VAL A 78 1.58 3.63 5.55
C VAL A 78 1.18 2.29 4.95
N ASP A 79 0.02 1.79 5.36
CA ASP A 79 -0.52 0.51 4.90
C ASP A 79 -2.06 0.52 4.90
N ILE A 80 -2.63 0.21 3.74
CA ILE A 80 -4.09 0.18 3.53
C ILE A 80 -4.62 -1.26 3.35
N THR A 81 -3.79 -2.26 3.62
CA THR A 81 -4.07 -3.68 3.41
C THR A 81 -3.71 -4.58 4.59
N ALA A 82 -3.19 -4.03 5.69
CA ALA A 82 -2.81 -4.77 6.90
C ALA A 82 -3.93 -5.68 7.43
N ASP A 83 -5.18 -5.23 7.34
CA ASP A 83 -6.38 -5.96 7.74
C ASP A 83 -6.71 -7.17 6.83
N GLN A 84 -5.86 -7.51 5.86
CA GLN A 84 -5.89 -8.85 5.26
C GLN A 84 -5.53 -9.94 6.29
N TYR A 85 -4.81 -9.58 7.36
CA TYR A 85 -4.51 -10.44 8.51
C TYR A 85 -5.45 -10.13 9.69
N ARG A 86 -6.76 -10.34 9.52
CA ARG A 86 -7.80 -9.92 10.49
C ARG A 86 -7.65 -10.48 11.90
N ASP A 87 -6.91 -11.57 12.05
CA ASP A 87 -6.57 -12.18 13.34
C ASP A 87 -5.42 -11.48 14.06
N LEU A 88 -4.66 -10.64 13.37
CA LEU A 88 -3.48 -9.93 13.85
C LEU A 88 -3.63 -8.40 13.80
N VAL A 89 -4.46 -7.89 12.90
CA VAL A 89 -4.69 -6.46 12.66
C VAL A 89 -6.19 -6.18 12.50
N ASP A 90 -6.71 -5.24 13.28
CA ASP A 90 -8.14 -4.86 13.29
C ASP A 90 -8.43 -3.53 12.56
N THR A 91 -7.41 -2.87 12.06
CA THR A 91 -7.48 -1.52 11.47
C THR A 91 -7.23 -1.55 9.97
N ALA A 92 -8.14 -0.95 9.19
CA ALA A 92 -8.09 -0.92 7.73
C ALA A 92 -7.00 -0.01 7.14
N VAL A 93 -6.61 1.04 7.87
CA VAL A 93 -5.60 2.02 7.44
C VAL A 93 -4.65 2.30 8.60
N ILE A 94 -3.39 1.91 8.42
CA ILE A 94 -2.32 2.23 9.35
C ILE A 94 -1.53 3.40 8.76
N VAL A 95 -1.46 4.49 9.53
CA VAL A 95 -0.45 5.54 9.38
C VAL A 95 0.15 5.75 10.77
N ALA A 96 1.46 5.58 10.91
CA ALA A 96 2.12 5.70 12.21
C ALA A 96 3.64 5.88 12.05
N GLU A 97 4.29 6.57 12.99
CA GLU A 97 5.77 6.56 13.08
C GLU A 97 6.30 5.15 13.37
N HIS A 98 5.56 4.41 14.21
CA HIS A 98 5.90 3.06 14.64
C HIS A 98 4.68 2.14 14.63
N SER A 99 4.84 0.92 14.13
CA SER A 99 3.78 -0.08 14.09
C SER A 99 4.32 -1.44 14.54
N THR A 100 3.72 -1.99 15.60
CA THR A 100 4.09 -3.31 16.15
C THR A 100 3.87 -4.44 15.15
N TRP A 101 2.79 -4.35 14.35
CA TRP A 101 2.53 -5.26 13.24
C TRP A 101 3.71 -5.30 12.27
N HIS A 102 4.13 -4.16 11.74
CA HIS A 102 5.23 -4.09 10.78
C HIS A 102 6.58 -4.46 11.39
N ALA A 103 6.82 -4.11 12.65
CA ALA A 103 8.03 -4.51 13.38
C ALA A 103 8.11 -6.02 13.63
N SER A 104 6.97 -6.73 13.60
CA SER A 104 6.93 -8.19 13.74
C SER A 104 7.25 -8.94 12.43
N LEU A 105 7.20 -8.26 11.28
CA LEU A 105 7.48 -8.86 9.99
C LEU A 105 8.98 -9.07 9.81
N ARG A 106 9.35 -10.24 9.29
CA ARG A 106 10.73 -10.51 8.90
C ARG A 106 11.00 -9.76 7.60
N PRO A 107 11.90 -8.76 7.58
CA PRO A 107 12.09 -7.94 6.39
C PRO A 107 12.62 -8.81 5.23
N GLU A 108 12.08 -8.58 4.05
CA GLU A 108 12.63 -9.10 2.79
C GLU A 108 13.48 -7.98 2.16
N GLU A 109 14.68 -8.31 1.69
CA GLU A 109 15.49 -7.36 0.94
C GLU A 109 14.77 -7.03 -0.37
N VAL A 110 14.14 -5.86 -0.42
CA VAL A 110 13.65 -5.30 -1.67
C VAL A 110 14.82 -4.59 -2.33
N PRO A 111 15.18 -4.91 -3.59
CA PRO A 111 16.19 -4.14 -4.32
C PRO A 111 15.84 -2.66 -4.24
N ILE A 112 16.84 -1.82 -3.96
CA ILE A 112 16.67 -0.37 -4.00
C ILE A 112 16.30 0.01 -5.43
N CYS A 113 15.00 0.09 -5.68
CA CYS A 113 14.44 0.54 -6.94
C CYS A 113 14.29 2.04 -6.84
N ASN A 114 14.80 2.78 -7.82
CA ASN A 114 14.53 4.21 -7.92
C ASN A 114 13.01 4.39 -7.97
N ILE A 115 12.47 5.08 -6.96
CA ILE A 115 11.02 5.31 -6.83
C ILE A 115 10.45 6.01 -8.06
N GLU A 116 11.22 6.87 -8.72
CA GLU A 116 10.83 7.54 -9.96
C GLU A 116 10.65 6.52 -11.09
N THR A 117 11.63 5.64 -11.29
CA THR A 117 11.55 4.54 -12.26
C THR A 117 10.38 3.62 -11.94
N ARG A 118 10.20 3.25 -10.67
CA ARG A 118 9.11 2.38 -10.23
C ARG A 118 7.74 3.02 -10.47
N ALA A 119 7.58 4.30 -10.10
CA ALA A 119 6.35 5.04 -10.32
C ALA A 119 6.02 5.16 -11.81
N ALA A 120 7.02 5.40 -12.67
CA ALA A 120 6.84 5.39 -14.11
C ALA A 120 6.41 4.00 -14.62
N GLU A 121 7.01 2.91 -14.14
CA GLU A 121 6.64 1.54 -14.50
C GLU A 121 5.21 1.18 -14.06
N ILE A 122 4.79 1.61 -12.87
CA ILE A 122 3.43 1.40 -12.35
C ILE A 122 2.40 2.03 -13.29
N LYS A 123 2.64 3.28 -13.71
CA LYS A 123 1.72 4.06 -14.55
C LYS A 123 1.68 3.63 -16.00
N SER A 124 2.75 3.03 -16.51
CA SER A 124 2.90 2.71 -17.93
C SER A 124 2.78 1.22 -18.25
N ARG A 125 3.15 0.34 -17.31
CA ARG A 125 3.29 -1.11 -17.60
C ARG A 125 2.63 -2.00 -16.57
N ALA A 126 2.94 -1.84 -15.27
CA ALA A 126 2.53 -2.81 -14.25
C ALA A 126 1.05 -2.72 -13.88
N TYR A 127 0.54 -1.50 -13.61
CA TYR A 127 -0.85 -1.28 -13.19
C TYR A 127 -1.52 -0.07 -13.86
N PRO A 128 -1.34 0.18 -15.17
CA PRO A 128 -1.76 1.44 -15.80
C PRO A 128 -3.27 1.68 -15.69
N GLU A 129 -4.09 0.66 -15.95
CA GLU A 129 -5.55 0.75 -15.88
C GLU A 129 -6.06 0.88 -14.45
N LEU A 130 -5.52 0.05 -13.54
CA LEU A 130 -5.89 0.08 -12.12
C LEU A 130 -5.52 1.42 -11.48
N TYR A 131 -4.31 1.95 -11.75
CA TYR A 131 -3.88 3.24 -11.24
C TYR A 131 -4.83 4.36 -11.71
N ARG A 132 -5.14 4.41 -13.01
CA ARG A 132 -6.11 5.39 -13.55
C ARG A 132 -7.49 5.24 -12.93
N LYS A 133 -7.96 4.01 -12.73
CA LYS A 133 -9.24 3.72 -12.08
C LYS A 133 -9.25 4.24 -10.64
N LEU A 134 -8.19 4.00 -9.86
CA LEU A 134 -8.05 4.52 -8.50
C LEU A 134 -8.10 6.06 -8.47
N LEU A 135 -7.35 6.73 -9.35
CA LEU A 135 -7.34 8.20 -9.41
C LEU A 135 -8.71 8.81 -9.72
N SER A 136 -9.60 8.10 -10.42
CA SER A 136 -10.97 8.57 -10.67
C SER A 136 -11.86 8.63 -9.42
N TYR A 137 -11.40 8.09 -8.30
CA TYR A 137 -12.12 8.05 -7.02
C TYR A 137 -11.39 8.81 -5.88
N LEU A 138 -10.27 9.49 -6.16
CA LEU A 138 -9.50 10.29 -5.19
C LEU A 138 -9.86 11.77 -5.21
#